data_AF-A0A9P1N941-F1
#
_entry.id   AF-A0A9P1N941-F1
#
_cell.length_a   1.000
_cell.length_b   1.000
_cell.length_c   1.000
_cell.angle_alpha   90.00
_cell.angle_beta   90.00
_cell.angle_gamma   90.00
#
_symmetry.space_group_name_H-M   'P 1'
#
loop_
_entity.id
_entity.type
_entity.pdbx_description
1 polymer ?
#
loop_
_entity_poly.entity_id
_entity_poly.type
_entity_poly.pdbx_seq_one_letter_code
_entity_poly.pdbx_strand_id
1 'polypeptide(L)'
;MFSKDRVNKWLKNTGSMDEKVVELSNEATLYHDQIAKMIPALQKHVKDLTADKHPYVKCSTGIRGYKEGMVVKSLAAKVDKAGDAVDKMNEKTTNIGRNISNDIMAKCLSYKEVECRDIDQQMKQYAKVCKELENNKKKADKDANNNYLVDASQESLKKCTEETLATLAKFNKASVEVYNSTAKQFLKLMEAYCDDGARIMDV
;
A
#
# COMPACT_ATOMS: atom_id res chain seq x y z
N MET A 1 6.57 2.82 -16.85
CA MET A 1 8.00 2.67 -17.16
C MET A 1 8.74 2.69 -15.83
N PHE A 2 9.19 1.55 -15.32
CA PHE A 2 9.84 1.47 -14.00
C PHE A 2 11.36 1.55 -14.18
N SER A 3 12.01 2.41 -13.38
CA SER A 3 13.44 2.76 -13.46
C SER A 3 14.34 1.52 -13.33
N LYS A 4 15.35 1.44 -14.22
CA LYS A 4 16.37 0.38 -14.28
C LYS A 4 17.40 0.46 -13.13
N ASP A 5 17.35 1.50 -12.29
CA ASP A 5 18.35 1.73 -11.23
C ASP A 5 17.87 1.27 -9.84
N ARG A 6 16.74 0.57 -9.76
CA ARG A 6 16.18 0.17 -8.47
C ARG A 6 16.84 -1.11 -7.97
N VAL A 7 17.58 -1.00 -6.87
CA VAL A 7 18.24 -2.12 -6.19
C VAL A 7 17.18 -3.05 -5.60
N ASN A 8 17.28 -4.35 -5.91
CA ASN A 8 16.43 -5.38 -5.32
C ASN A 8 16.52 -5.33 -3.78
N LYS A 9 15.36 -5.34 -3.10
CA LYS A 9 15.32 -5.18 -1.64
C LYS A 9 16.11 -6.27 -0.91
N TRP A 10 16.03 -7.50 -1.41
CA TRP A 10 16.55 -8.68 -0.71
C TRP A 10 17.87 -9.18 -1.28
N LEU A 11 18.06 -9.08 -2.60
CA LEU A 11 19.15 -9.72 -3.32
C LEU A 11 20.18 -8.67 -3.77
N LYS A 12 21.14 -8.36 -2.89
CA LYS A 12 22.20 -7.37 -3.16
C LYS A 12 23.42 -7.94 -3.90
N ASN A 13 23.61 -9.27 -3.89
CA ASN A 13 24.69 -9.99 -4.57
C ASN A 13 24.10 -11.19 -5.31
N THR A 14 24.17 -11.23 -6.65
CA THR A 14 23.43 -12.21 -7.48
C THR A 14 24.23 -13.43 -7.94
N GLY A 15 25.52 -13.55 -7.55
CA GLY A 15 26.46 -14.48 -8.19
C GLY A 15 26.13 -15.98 -8.09
N SER A 16 25.24 -16.39 -7.19
CA SER A 16 24.80 -17.77 -6.99
C SER A 16 23.28 -17.94 -7.04
N MET A 17 22.56 -16.93 -7.55
CA MET A 17 21.10 -16.87 -7.52
C MET A 17 20.48 -17.29 -8.84
N ASP A 18 19.31 -17.91 -8.75
CA ASP A 18 18.50 -18.28 -9.91
C ASP A 18 17.94 -17.03 -10.61
N GLU A 19 18.07 -16.97 -11.93
CA GLU A 19 17.67 -15.82 -12.75
C GLU A 19 16.18 -15.50 -12.59
N LYS A 20 15.33 -16.52 -12.57
CA LYS A 20 13.87 -16.35 -12.43
C LYS A 20 13.49 -15.84 -11.04
N VAL A 21 14.22 -16.25 -10.00
CA VAL A 21 14.07 -15.67 -8.66
C VAL A 21 14.42 -14.19 -8.67
N VAL A 22 15.51 -13.80 -9.36
CA VAL A 22 15.90 -12.38 -9.49
C VAL A 22 14.82 -11.59 -10.22
N GLU A 23 14.30 -12.08 -11.35
CA GLU A 23 13.25 -11.42 -12.11
C GLU A 23 11.97 -11.19 -11.29
N LEU A 24 11.43 -12.25 -10.69
CA LEU A 24 10.18 -12.16 -9.92
C LEU A 24 10.35 -11.30 -8.65
N SER A 25 11.53 -11.34 -8.02
CA SER A 25 11.80 -10.54 -6.82
C SER A 25 12.00 -9.06 -7.13
N ASN A 26 12.45 -8.71 -8.34
CA ASN A 26 12.46 -7.32 -8.79
C ASN A 26 11.04 -6.75 -8.90
N GLU A 27 10.11 -7.52 -9.47
CA GLU A 27 8.69 -7.14 -9.50
C GLU A 27 8.10 -7.06 -8.09
N ALA A 28 8.34 -8.07 -7.25
CA ALA A 28 7.87 -8.10 -5.87
C ALA A 28 8.37 -6.90 -5.05
N THR A 29 9.60 -6.46 -5.27
CA THR A 29 10.18 -5.27 -4.64
C THR A 29 9.34 -4.01 -4.94
N LEU A 30 8.84 -3.87 -6.17
CA LEU A 30 8.00 -2.73 -6.54
C LEU A 30 6.71 -2.71 -5.72
N TYR A 31 6.00 -3.84 -5.65
CA TYR A 31 4.76 -3.94 -4.90
C TYR A 31 4.98 -3.75 -3.39
N HIS A 32 6.08 -4.29 -2.86
CA HIS A 32 6.44 -4.12 -1.46
C HIS A 32 6.73 -2.64 -1.13
N ASP A 33 7.50 -1.94 -1.97
CA ASP A 33 7.81 -0.52 -1.74
C ASP A 33 6.56 0.36 -1.81
N GLN A 34 5.67 0.07 -2.75
CA GLN A 34 4.47 0.87 -2.95
C GLN A 34 3.51 0.75 -1.78
N ILE A 35 3.35 -0.44 -1.17
CA ILE A 35 2.39 -0.60 -0.07
C ILE A 35 2.91 0.13 1.18
N ALA A 36 4.23 0.12 1.37
CA ALA A 36 4.88 0.84 2.46
C ALA A 36 4.69 2.37 2.37
N LYS A 37 4.53 2.91 1.15
CA LYS A 37 4.23 4.33 0.90
C LYS A 37 2.73 4.64 0.95
N MET A 38 1.91 3.73 0.44
CA MET A 38 0.47 3.91 0.31
C MET A 38 -0.23 3.95 1.68
N ILE A 39 0.15 3.07 2.61
CA ILE A 39 -0.47 3.03 3.95
C ILE A 39 -0.35 4.39 4.68
N PRO A 40 0.85 4.98 4.86
CA PRO A 40 0.97 6.30 5.48
C PRO A 40 0.22 7.41 4.74
N ALA A 41 0.20 7.37 3.40
CA ALA A 41 -0.51 8.35 2.60
C ALA A 41 -2.03 8.29 2.84
N LEU A 42 -2.60 7.08 2.87
CA LEU A 42 -4.01 6.86 3.19
C LEU A 42 -4.34 7.27 4.62
N GLN A 43 -3.48 6.92 5.59
CA GLN A 43 -3.65 7.33 6.99
C GLN A 43 -3.69 8.86 7.14
N LYS A 44 -2.76 9.55 6.49
CA LYS A 44 -2.74 11.01 6.48
C LYS A 44 -4.00 11.57 5.84
N HIS A 45 -4.40 11.04 4.68
CA HIS A 45 -5.59 11.50 3.98
C HIS A 45 -6.86 11.33 4.83
N VAL A 46 -7.07 10.16 5.44
CA VAL A 46 -8.20 9.91 6.34
C VAL A 46 -8.21 10.90 7.50
N LYS A 47 -7.05 11.13 8.13
CA LYS A 47 -6.93 12.11 9.22
C LYS A 47 -7.33 13.51 8.78
N ASP A 48 -6.93 13.93 7.59
CA ASP A 48 -7.25 15.24 7.04
C ASP A 48 -8.75 15.36 6.75
N LEU A 49 -9.40 14.31 6.22
CA LEU A 49 -10.84 14.27 5.92
C LEU A 49 -11.73 14.33 7.17
N THR A 50 -11.26 13.80 8.31
CA THR A 50 -12.03 13.74 9.55
C THR A 50 -11.58 14.77 10.59
N ALA A 51 -10.80 15.78 10.19
CA ALA A 51 -10.25 16.76 11.12
C ALA A 51 -11.32 17.78 11.57
N ASP A 52 -11.33 18.14 12.86
CA ASP A 52 -12.20 19.23 13.36
C ASP A 52 -11.90 20.58 12.69
N LYS A 53 -10.70 20.73 12.13
CA LYS A 53 -10.27 21.92 11.37
C LYS A 53 -10.53 21.81 9.86
N HIS A 54 -11.35 20.84 9.43
CA HIS A 54 -11.70 20.63 8.03
C HIS A 54 -12.35 21.90 7.43
N PRO A 55 -12.08 22.25 6.15
CA PRO A 55 -12.63 23.45 5.53
C PRO A 55 -14.15 23.58 5.63
N TYR A 56 -14.91 22.49 5.49
CA TYR A 56 -16.37 22.54 5.63
C TYR A 56 -16.84 22.90 7.04
N VAL A 57 -16.17 22.39 8.09
CA VAL A 57 -16.48 22.79 9.47
C VAL A 57 -16.30 24.29 9.65
N LYS A 58 -15.14 24.83 9.21
CA LYS A 58 -14.86 26.27 9.31
C LYS A 58 -15.84 27.11 8.51
N CYS A 59 -16.17 26.68 7.29
CA CYS A 59 -17.11 27.37 6.42
C CYS A 59 -18.50 27.40 7.05
N SER A 60 -18.96 26.27 7.58
CA SER A 60 -20.24 26.16 8.28
C SER A 60 -20.33 27.10 9.50
N THR A 61 -19.30 27.12 10.35
CA THR A 61 -19.22 28.07 11.48
C THR A 61 -19.29 29.52 11.00
N GLY A 62 -18.55 29.86 9.94
CA GLY A 62 -18.55 31.21 9.36
C GLY A 62 -19.92 31.62 8.80
N ILE A 63 -20.60 30.72 8.09
CA ILE A 63 -21.94 30.95 7.53
C ILE A 63 -22.95 31.22 8.65
N ARG A 64 -22.91 30.43 9.73
CA ARG A 64 -23.80 30.59 10.89
C ARG A 64 -23.56 31.89 11.63
N GLY A 65 -22.30 32.25 11.86
CA GLY A 65 -21.94 33.54 12.46
C GLY A 65 -22.39 34.73 11.60
N TYR A 66 -22.27 34.63 10.28
CA TYR A 66 -22.78 35.68 9.38
C TYR A 66 -24.30 35.81 9.44
N LYS A 67 -25.02 34.68 9.41
CA LYS A 67 -26.50 34.62 9.53
C LYS A 67 -27.00 35.32 10.80
N GLU A 68 -26.33 35.15 11.93
CA GLU A 68 -26.71 35.78 13.21
C GLU A 68 -26.74 37.31 13.14
N GLY A 69 -25.88 37.92 12.32
CA GLY A 69 -25.85 39.37 12.08
C GLY A 69 -26.91 39.87 11.09
N MET A 70 -27.71 38.99 10.49
CA MET A 70 -28.65 39.37 9.43
C MET A 70 -30.01 39.80 9.99
N VAL A 71 -30.45 41.00 9.58
CA VAL A 71 -31.78 41.55 9.91
C VAL A 71 -32.87 41.14 8.90
N VAL A 72 -32.49 40.80 7.66
CA VAL A 72 -33.44 40.42 6.60
C VAL A 72 -33.71 38.91 6.64
N LYS A 73 -34.86 38.53 7.21
CA LYS A 73 -35.24 37.12 7.45
C LYS A 73 -35.19 36.22 6.21
N SER A 74 -35.63 36.70 5.05
CA SER A 74 -35.65 35.91 3.80
C SER A 74 -34.25 35.58 3.28
N LEU A 75 -33.30 36.51 3.43
CA LEU A 75 -31.90 36.28 3.07
C LEU A 75 -31.19 35.42 4.11
N ALA A 76 -31.46 35.63 5.40
CA ALA A 76 -30.95 34.79 6.48
C ALA A 76 -31.33 33.31 6.28
N ALA A 77 -32.56 33.04 5.83
CA ALA A 77 -33.00 31.68 5.50
C ALA A 77 -32.25 31.05 4.31
N LYS A 78 -31.87 31.85 3.30
CA LYS A 78 -31.05 31.35 2.17
C LYS A 78 -29.62 31.04 2.61
N VAL A 79 -29.04 31.90 3.45
CA VAL A 79 -27.71 31.69 4.04
C VAL A 79 -27.70 30.43 4.92
N ASP A 80 -28.77 30.19 5.69
CA ASP A 80 -28.91 28.97 6.49
C ASP A 80 -28.91 27.70 5.63
N LYS A 81 -29.66 27.71 4.53
CA LYS A 81 -29.66 26.59 3.56
C LYS A 81 -28.28 26.31 2.97
N ALA A 82 -27.48 27.35 2.72
CA ALA A 82 -26.10 27.17 2.27
C ALA A 82 -25.23 26.53 3.38
N GLY A 83 -25.46 26.89 4.64
CA GLY A 83 -24.83 26.24 5.79
C GLY A 83 -25.18 24.76 5.90
N ASP A 84 -26.46 24.41 5.70
CA ASP A 84 -26.91 23.02 5.70
C ASP A 84 -26.27 22.20 4.55
N ALA A 85 -26.09 22.81 3.37
CA ALA A 85 -25.40 22.16 2.26
C ALA A 85 -23.92 21.87 2.60
N VAL A 86 -23.22 22.83 3.21
CA VAL A 86 -21.84 22.66 3.67
C VAL A 86 -21.71 21.57 4.75
N ASP A 87 -22.65 21.50 5.68
CA ASP A 87 -22.68 20.45 6.70
C ASP A 87 -22.87 19.07 6.10
N LYS A 88 -23.80 18.93 5.15
CA LYS A 88 -23.98 17.68 4.40
C LYS A 88 -22.69 17.29 3.69
N MET A 89 -21.98 18.23 3.07
CA MET A 89 -20.67 17.94 2.47
C MET A 89 -19.62 17.49 3.49
N ASN A 90 -19.61 18.07 4.68
CA ASN A 90 -18.74 17.64 5.77
C ASN A 90 -19.03 16.19 6.21
N GLU A 91 -20.31 15.83 6.34
CA GLU A 91 -20.73 14.46 6.64
C GLU A 91 -20.27 13.46 5.57
N LYS A 92 -20.43 13.82 4.28
CA LYS A 92 -19.95 12.99 3.17
C LYS A 92 -18.44 12.77 3.22
N THR A 93 -17.69 13.83 3.47
CA THR A 93 -16.22 13.79 3.60
C THR A 93 -15.80 12.87 4.74
N THR A 94 -16.45 13.00 5.90
CA THR A 94 -16.20 12.15 7.07
C THR A 94 -16.50 10.68 6.78
N ASN A 95 -17.62 10.39 6.11
CA ASN A 95 -18.00 9.03 5.74
C ASN A 95 -17.02 8.40 4.75
N ILE A 96 -16.51 9.16 3.79
CA ILE A 96 -15.45 8.70 2.89
C ILE A 96 -14.18 8.37 3.65
N GLY A 97 -13.78 9.23 4.60
CA GLY A 97 -12.64 8.94 5.48
C GLY A 97 -12.81 7.61 6.22
N ARG A 98 -14.00 7.33 6.76
CA ARG A 98 -14.32 6.05 7.40
C ARG A 98 -14.26 4.87 6.42
N ASN A 99 -14.81 5.00 5.22
CA ASN A 99 -14.80 3.93 4.21
C ASN A 99 -13.38 3.63 3.71
N ILE A 100 -12.56 4.66 3.49
CA ILE A 100 -11.13 4.48 3.15
C ILE A 100 -10.43 3.72 4.27
N SER A 101 -10.68 4.08 5.53
CA SER A 101 -10.08 3.40 6.69
C SER A 101 -10.52 1.92 6.78
N ASN A 102 -11.82 1.66 6.71
CA ASN A 102 -12.39 0.34 6.99
C ASN A 102 -12.18 -0.65 5.83
N ASP A 103 -12.24 -0.18 4.58
CA ASP A 103 -12.25 -1.08 3.42
C ASP A 103 -10.89 -1.13 2.73
N ILE A 104 -10.31 0.04 2.46
CA ILE A 104 -9.09 0.14 1.65
C ILE A 104 -7.85 -0.07 2.51
N MET A 105 -7.76 0.69 3.61
CA MET A 105 -6.60 0.63 4.49
C MET A 105 -6.52 -0.71 5.22
N ALA A 106 -7.64 -1.28 5.66
CA ALA A 106 -7.67 -2.62 6.27
C ALA A 106 -7.10 -3.69 5.34
N LYS A 107 -7.45 -3.67 4.04
CA LYS A 107 -6.87 -4.58 3.03
C LYS A 107 -5.37 -4.37 2.86
N CYS A 108 -4.93 -3.11 2.79
CA CYS A 108 -3.51 -2.79 2.68
C CYS A 108 -2.71 -3.29 3.87
N LEU A 109 -3.25 -3.12 5.08
CA LEU A 109 -2.63 -3.59 6.33
C LEU A 109 -2.58 -5.11 6.39
N SER A 110 -3.69 -5.79 6.08
CA SER A 110 -3.73 -7.26 6.03
C SER A 110 -2.73 -7.82 5.02
N TYR A 111 -2.68 -7.25 3.81
CA TYR A 111 -1.69 -7.61 2.79
C TYR A 111 -0.25 -7.42 3.27
N LYS A 112 0.03 -6.32 3.98
CA LYS A 112 1.34 -6.07 4.58
C LYS A 112 1.69 -7.08 5.68
N GLU A 113 0.74 -7.45 6.52
CA GLU A 113 0.95 -8.34 7.66
C GLU A 113 1.11 -9.81 7.25
N VAL A 114 0.48 -10.21 6.15
CA VAL A 114 0.51 -11.58 5.63
C VAL A 114 1.53 -11.66 4.50
N GLU A 115 1.18 -11.17 3.31
CA GLU A 115 1.94 -11.43 2.09
C GLU A 115 3.33 -10.76 2.13
N CYS A 116 3.44 -9.50 2.58
CA CYS A 116 4.77 -8.86 2.69
C CYS A 116 5.67 -9.50 3.75
N ARG A 117 5.09 -10.01 4.84
CA ARG A 117 5.84 -10.69 5.89
C ARG A 117 6.34 -12.05 5.40
N ASP A 118 5.49 -12.81 4.74
CA ASP A 118 5.81 -14.15 4.24
C ASP A 118 6.91 -14.07 3.18
N ILE A 119 6.83 -13.12 2.24
CA ILE A 119 7.89 -12.93 1.25
C ILE A 119 9.20 -12.44 1.89
N ASP A 120 9.13 -11.56 2.89
CA ASP A 120 10.32 -11.11 3.62
C ASP A 120 11.03 -12.28 4.33
N GLN A 121 10.28 -13.24 4.88
CA GLN A 121 10.83 -14.44 5.50
C GLN A 121 11.46 -15.38 4.47
N GLN A 122 10.74 -15.70 3.40
CA GLN A 122 11.23 -16.59 2.34
C GLN A 122 12.50 -16.04 1.68
N MET A 123 12.52 -14.74 1.35
CA MET A 123 13.67 -14.12 0.69
C MET A 123 14.90 -14.05 1.61
N LYS A 124 14.71 -13.89 2.93
CA LYS A 124 15.80 -14.00 3.91
C LYS A 124 16.38 -15.41 3.97
N GLN A 125 15.52 -16.43 3.95
CA GLN A 125 15.96 -17.83 3.93
C GLN A 125 16.72 -18.14 2.64
N TYR A 126 16.19 -17.74 1.49
CA TYR A 126 16.85 -17.92 0.19
C TYR A 126 18.25 -17.29 0.17
N ALA A 127 18.37 -16.02 0.58
CA ALA A 127 19.65 -15.33 0.63
C ALA A 127 20.66 -16.02 1.57
N LYS A 128 20.19 -16.60 2.69
CA LYS A 128 21.04 -17.37 3.61
C LYS A 128 21.59 -18.63 2.93
N VAL A 129 20.74 -19.39 2.23
CA VAL A 129 21.13 -20.63 1.54
C VAL A 129 22.11 -20.34 0.39
N CYS A 130 21.90 -19.28 -0.39
CA CYS A 130 22.86 -18.84 -1.41
C CYS A 130 24.24 -18.52 -0.80
N LYS A 131 24.26 -17.77 0.31
CA LYS A 131 25.50 -17.42 1.02
C LYS A 131 26.20 -18.65 1.59
N GLU A 132 25.46 -19.62 2.08
CA GLU A 132 26.01 -20.88 2.58
C GLU A 132 26.68 -21.69 1.47
N LEU A 133 26.05 -21.81 0.31
CA LEU A 133 26.66 -22.42 -0.87
C LEU A 133 27.95 -21.72 -1.28
N GLU A 134 27.96 -20.38 -1.34
CA GLU A 134 29.17 -19.60 -1.66
C GLU A 134 30.30 -19.84 -0.66
N ASN A 135 29.98 -19.91 0.64
CA ASN A 135 30.97 -20.18 1.68
C ASN A 135 31.53 -21.60 1.57
N ASN A 136 30.68 -22.59 1.27
CA ASN A 136 31.11 -23.98 1.13
C ASN A 136 31.93 -24.19 -0.15
N LYS A 137 31.61 -23.50 -1.25
CA LYS A 137 32.47 -23.45 -2.45
C LYS A 137 33.87 -22.93 -2.11
N LYS A 138 33.97 -21.80 -1.38
CA LYS A 138 35.26 -21.24 -0.94
C LYS A 138 36.06 -22.18 -0.01
N LYS A 139 35.40 -23.07 0.73
CA LYS A 139 36.07 -24.10 1.55
C LYS A 139 36.55 -25.26 0.67
N ALA A 140 35.73 -25.71 -0.27
CA ALA A 140 36.09 -26.75 -1.23
C ALA A 140 37.27 -26.34 -2.13
N ASP A 141 37.34 -25.07 -2.54
CA ASP A 141 38.48 -24.52 -3.29
C ASP A 141 39.80 -24.61 -2.50
N LYS A 142 39.73 -24.60 -1.16
CA LYS A 142 40.89 -24.72 -0.27
C LYS A 142 41.22 -26.17 0.10
N ASP A 143 40.21 -27.03 0.15
CA ASP A 143 40.33 -28.44 0.49
C ASP A 143 39.19 -29.24 -0.14
N ALA A 144 39.54 -30.05 -1.13
CA ALA A 144 38.61 -30.85 -1.92
C ALA A 144 37.81 -31.88 -1.09
N ASN A 145 38.26 -32.24 0.12
CA ASN A 145 37.48 -33.08 1.03
C ASN A 145 36.17 -32.41 1.48
N ASN A 146 36.02 -31.10 1.28
CA ASN A 146 34.78 -30.37 1.57
C ASN A 146 33.75 -30.39 0.42
N ASN A 147 34.00 -31.09 -0.69
CA ASN A 147 33.07 -31.17 -1.81
C ASN A 147 31.68 -31.69 -1.40
N TYR A 148 31.59 -32.61 -0.44
CA TYR A 148 30.30 -33.10 0.06
C TYR A 148 29.42 -31.98 0.67
N LEU A 149 30.03 -30.93 1.25
CA LEU A 149 29.30 -29.77 1.77
C LEU A 149 28.72 -28.92 0.64
N VAL A 150 29.41 -28.85 -0.49
CA VAL A 150 28.93 -28.16 -1.70
C VAL A 150 27.72 -28.90 -2.25
N ASP A 151 27.80 -30.22 -2.41
CA ASP A 151 26.70 -31.04 -2.93
C ASP A 151 25.45 -30.94 -2.05
N ALA A 152 25.61 -31.06 -0.72
CA ALA A 152 24.51 -30.88 0.23
C ALA A 152 23.88 -29.48 0.17
N SER A 153 24.70 -28.45 -0.05
CA SER A 153 24.24 -27.06 -0.16
C SER A 153 23.54 -26.79 -1.49
N GLN A 154 23.96 -27.44 -2.58
CA GLN A 154 23.29 -27.34 -3.88
C GLN A 154 21.90 -27.95 -3.85
N GLU A 155 21.74 -29.12 -3.23
CA GLU A 155 20.43 -29.76 -3.07
C GLU A 155 19.50 -28.90 -2.20
N SER A 156 20.04 -28.34 -1.10
CA SER A 156 19.32 -27.39 -0.25
C SER A 156 18.90 -26.13 -1.01
N LEU A 157 19.77 -25.59 -1.87
CA LEU A 157 19.47 -24.42 -2.70
C LEU A 157 18.39 -24.75 -3.72
N LYS A 158 18.42 -25.92 -4.36
CA LYS A 158 17.41 -26.33 -5.33
C LYS A 158 16.02 -26.36 -4.71
N LYS A 159 15.86 -27.05 -3.58
CA LYS A 159 14.59 -27.08 -2.83
C LYS A 159 14.14 -25.68 -2.41
N CYS A 160 15.05 -24.87 -1.86
CA CYS A 160 14.73 -23.52 -1.42
C CYS A 160 14.36 -22.61 -2.62
N THR A 161 14.93 -22.83 -3.80
CA THR A 161 14.60 -22.09 -5.04
C THR A 161 13.16 -22.37 -5.46
N GLU A 162 12.72 -23.63 -5.46
CA GLU A 162 11.36 -24.00 -5.81
C GLU A 162 10.33 -23.36 -4.86
N GLU A 163 10.57 -23.42 -3.55
CA GLU A 163 9.74 -22.79 -2.52
C GLU A 163 9.69 -21.25 -2.68
N THR A 164 10.83 -20.64 -3.02
CA THR A 164 10.96 -19.19 -3.22
C THR A 164 10.20 -18.74 -4.46
N LEU A 165 10.32 -19.47 -5.58
CA LEU A 165 9.57 -19.18 -6.81
C LEU A 165 8.06 -19.28 -6.59
N ALA A 166 7.60 -20.31 -5.87
CA ALA A 166 6.19 -20.46 -5.53
C ALA A 166 5.67 -19.28 -4.68
N THR A 167 6.46 -18.87 -3.67
CA THR A 167 6.10 -17.74 -2.79
C THR A 167 6.09 -16.42 -3.54
N LEU A 168 7.10 -16.16 -4.40
CA LEU A 168 7.16 -14.97 -5.25
C LEU A 168 5.98 -14.89 -6.21
N ALA A 169 5.62 -16.00 -6.85
CA ALA A 169 4.48 -16.06 -7.76
C ALA A 169 3.15 -15.77 -7.02
N LYS A 170 2.96 -16.35 -5.83
CA LYS A 170 1.80 -16.06 -4.96
C LYS A 170 1.77 -14.58 -4.58
N PHE A 171 2.91 -14.03 -4.14
CA PHE A 171 3.04 -12.64 -3.73
C PHE A 171 2.71 -11.67 -4.87
N ASN A 172 3.30 -11.85 -6.06
CA ASN A 172 3.05 -10.95 -7.20
C ASN A 172 1.57 -11.01 -7.63
N LYS A 173 0.96 -12.20 -7.64
CA LYS A 173 -0.47 -12.34 -7.94
C LYS A 173 -1.33 -11.60 -6.91
N ALA A 174 -1.11 -11.86 -5.62
CA ALA A 174 -1.84 -11.19 -4.53
C ALA A 174 -1.63 -9.67 -4.56
N SER A 175 -0.42 -9.21 -4.90
CA SER A 175 -0.10 -7.79 -5.07
C SER A 175 -1.03 -7.16 -6.11
N VAL A 176 -1.07 -7.73 -7.33
CA VAL A 176 -1.89 -7.22 -8.43
C VAL A 176 -3.36 -7.15 -8.04
N GLU A 177 -3.89 -8.17 -7.36
CA GLU A 177 -5.27 -8.20 -6.88
C GLU A 177 -5.56 -7.11 -5.84
N VAL A 178 -4.66 -6.91 -4.87
CA VAL A 178 -4.81 -5.88 -3.83
C VAL A 178 -4.74 -4.48 -4.45
N TYR A 179 -3.75 -4.20 -5.29
CA TYR A 179 -3.63 -2.88 -5.94
C TYR A 179 -4.82 -2.57 -6.83
N ASN A 180 -5.26 -3.52 -7.66
CA ASN A 180 -6.40 -3.30 -8.53
C ASN A 180 -7.71 -3.10 -7.75
N SER A 181 -7.94 -3.92 -6.71
CA SER A 181 -9.17 -3.81 -5.92
C SER A 181 -9.21 -2.53 -5.10
N THR A 182 -8.10 -2.15 -4.47
CA THR A 182 -8.01 -0.90 -3.69
C THR A 182 -8.12 0.34 -4.56
N ALA A 183 -7.49 0.36 -5.74
CA ALA A 183 -7.61 1.47 -6.69
C ALA A 183 -9.05 1.64 -7.18
N LYS A 184 -9.74 0.55 -7.56
CA LYS A 184 -11.16 0.59 -7.97
C LYS A 184 -12.08 1.09 -6.86
N GLN A 185 -11.86 0.62 -5.63
CA GLN A 185 -12.64 1.05 -4.48
C GLN A 185 -12.41 2.54 -4.17
N PHE A 186 -11.16 2.99 -4.21
CA PHE A 186 -10.83 4.39 -4.01
C PHE A 186 -11.51 5.29 -5.05
N LEU A 187 -11.39 4.93 -6.33
CA LEU A 187 -12.03 5.65 -7.44
C LEU A 187 -13.54 5.76 -7.22
N LYS A 188 -14.21 4.64 -6.93
CA LYS A 188 -15.66 4.62 -6.69
C LYS A 188 -16.08 5.54 -5.53
N LEU A 189 -15.29 5.61 -4.47
CA LEU A 189 -15.56 6.53 -3.35
C LEU A 189 -15.40 8.00 -3.75
N MET A 190 -14.39 8.31 -4.55
CA MET A 190 -14.17 9.68 -5.05
C MET A 190 -15.25 10.09 -6.06
N GLU A 191 -15.67 9.20 -6.95
CA GLU A 191 -16.78 9.45 -7.87
C GLU A 191 -18.08 9.72 -7.11
N ALA A 192 -18.40 8.87 -6.13
CA ALA A 192 -19.58 9.07 -5.29
C ALA A 192 -19.54 10.40 -4.51
N TYR A 193 -18.35 10.81 -4.04
CA TYR A 193 -18.16 12.11 -3.40
C TYR A 193 -18.46 13.28 -4.33
N CYS A 194 -17.90 13.23 -5.55
CA CYS A 194 -18.10 14.27 -6.56
C CYS A 194 -19.59 14.37 -6.96
N ASP A 195 -20.26 13.23 -7.15
CA ASP A 195 -21.68 13.17 -7.47
C ASP A 195 -22.54 13.74 -6.33
N ASP A 196 -22.24 13.36 -5.08
CA ASP A 196 -22.91 13.93 -3.91
C ASP A 196 -22.68 15.44 -3.83
N GLY A 197 -21.46 15.91 -4.11
CA GLY A 197 -21.10 17.33 -4.17
C GLY A 197 -21.91 18.09 -5.19
N ALA A 198 -22.02 17.58 -6.41
CA ALA A 198 -22.83 18.19 -7.47
C ALA A 198 -24.30 18.31 -7.05
N ARG A 199 -24.87 17.25 -6.45
CA ARG A 199 -26.28 17.24 -6.01
C ARG A 199 -26.55 18.14 -4.81
N ILE A 200 -25.63 18.19 -3.84
CA ILE A 200 -25.79 18.97 -2.60
C ILE A 200 -25.60 20.46 -2.86
N MET A 201 -24.78 20.84 -3.85
CA MET A 201 -24.46 22.23 -4.15
C MET A 201 -25.36 22.87 -5.21
N ASP A 202 -26.24 22.10 -5.86
CA ASP A 202 -27.26 22.58 -6.81
C ASP A 202 -28.47 23.23 -6.09
N VAL A 203 -28.20 24.01 -5.03
CA VAL A 203 -29.19 24.62 -4.10
C VAL A 203 -29.40 26.09 -4.40
#